data_AF-A0A1T5MSS3-F1
#
_entry.id   AF-A0A1T5MSS3-F1
#
_cell.length_a   1.000
_cell.length_b   1.000
_cell.length_c   1.000
_cell.angle_alpha   90.00
_cell.angle_beta   90.00
_cell.angle_gamma   90.00
#
_symmetry.space_group_name_H-M   'P 1'
#
loop_
_entity.id
_entity.type
_entity.pdbx_description
1 polymer ?
#
loop_
_entity_poly.entity_id
_entity_poly.type
_entity_poly.pdbx_seq_one_letter_code
_entity_poly.pdbx_strand_id
1 'polypeptide(L)'
;MIKNIINYLIKGVIYSIVFAAIGSVFSLLKGWQLLKGAYIFVLGAGIITMIISVLLLIGTPKIRKKYFVREKKEDFDDPIRGGEGIGPALMGVMMMVIGFLLEALMH
;
A
#
# COMPACT_ATOMS: atom_id res chain seq x y z
N MET A 1 6.81 -10.08 -14.43
CA MET A 1 7.31 -9.08 -13.46
C MET A 1 6.77 -7.67 -13.72
N ILE A 2 7.05 -7.05 -14.87
CA ILE A 2 6.60 -5.68 -15.21
C ILE A 2 5.08 -5.51 -15.09
N LYS A 3 4.30 -6.45 -15.64
CA LYS A 3 2.83 -6.45 -15.53
C LYS A 3 2.33 -6.41 -14.07
N ASN A 4 3.03 -7.10 -13.16
CA ASN A 4 2.66 -7.13 -11.74
C ASN A 4 2.96 -5.80 -11.06
N ILE A 5 4.12 -5.20 -11.36
CA ILE A 5 4.49 -3.86 -10.87
C ILE A 5 3.44 -2.83 -11.28
N ILE A 6 3.07 -2.80 -12.57
CA ILE A 6 2.04 -1.90 -13.09
C ILE A 6 0.70 -2.13 -12.37
N ASN A 7 0.30 -3.39 -12.17
CA ASN A 7 -0.92 -3.70 -11.43
C ASN A 7 -0.90 -3.17 -9.99
N TYR A 8 0.23 -3.24 -9.28
CA TYR A 8 0.34 -2.69 -7.93
C TYR A 8 0.29 -1.17 -7.91
N LEU A 9 0.91 -0.50 -8.90
CA LEU A 9 0.81 0.95 -9.05
C LEU A 9 -0.64 1.39 -9.30
N ILE A 10 -1.34 0.72 -10.22
CA ILE A 10 -2.77 0.98 -10.49
C ILE A 10 -3.61 0.77 -9.22
N LYS A 11 -3.35 -0.32 -8.48
CA LYS A 11 -4.02 -0.55 -7.20
C LYS A 11 -3.76 0.59 -6.22
N GLY A 12 -2.51 1.07 -6.10
CA GLY A 12 -2.17 2.23 -5.27
C GLY A 12 -2.97 3.48 -5.63
N VAL A 13 -3.16 3.76 -6.92
CA VAL A 13 -4.04 4.85 -7.40
C VAL A 13 -5.49 4.64 -6.97
N ILE A 14 -6.04 3.45 -7.21
CA ILE A 14 -7.43 3.12 -6.84
C ILE A 14 -7.65 3.26 -5.34
N TYR A 15 -6.77 2.71 -4.51
CA TYR A 15 -6.87 2.86 -3.06
C TYR A 15 -6.72 4.31 -2.62
N SER A 16 -5.86 5.10 -3.26
CA SER A 16 -5.76 6.54 -2.99
C SER A 16 -7.08 7.26 -3.24
N ILE A 17 -7.77 6.95 -4.34
CA ILE A 17 -9.09 7.54 -4.64
C ILE A 17 -10.11 7.16 -3.56
N VAL A 18 -10.14 5.89 -3.16
CA VAL A 18 -11.05 5.40 -2.10
C VAL A 18 -10.76 6.08 -0.76
N PHE A 19 -9.51 6.14 -0.34
CA PHE A 19 -9.13 6.81 0.92
C PHE A 19 -9.34 8.33 0.87
N ALA A 20 -9.11 8.96 -0.28
CA ALA A 20 -9.40 10.38 -0.48
C ALA A 20 -10.90 10.66 -0.35
N ALA A 21 -11.76 9.80 -0.91
CA ALA A 21 -13.21 9.92 -0.78
C ALA A 21 -13.66 9.75 0.67
N ILE A 22 -13.16 8.72 1.37
CA ILE A 22 -13.44 8.50 2.80
C ILE A 22 -12.97 9.70 3.64
N GLY A 23 -11.75 10.19 3.40
CA GLY A 23 -11.19 11.34 4.11
C GLY A 23 -11.97 12.63 3.85
N SER A 24 -12.44 12.84 2.62
CA SER A 24 -13.28 13.98 2.24
C SER A 24 -14.63 13.95 2.99
N VAL A 25 -15.28 12.79 3.04
CA VAL A 25 -16.54 12.61 3.81
C VAL A 25 -16.30 12.84 5.30
N PHE A 26 -15.21 12.30 5.85
CA PHE A 26 -14.85 12.54 7.25
C PHE A 26 -14.58 14.01 7.54
N SER A 27 -13.97 14.72 6.60
CA SER A 27 -13.72 16.17 6.69
C SER A 27 -15.01 16.97 6.84
N LEU A 28 -16.06 16.62 6.09
CA LEU A 28 -17.36 17.28 6.17
C LEU A 28 -17.97 17.16 7.57
N LEU A 29 -17.87 15.98 8.19
CA LEU A 29 -18.37 15.75 9.54
C LEU A 29 -17.62 16.56 10.60
N LYS A 30 -16.33 16.82 10.38
CA LYS A 30 -15.47 17.56 11.32
C LYS A 30 -15.43 19.07 11.05
N GLY A 31 -16.07 19.55 9.98
CA GLY A 31 -16.01 20.95 9.55
C GLY A 31 -14.65 21.38 9.01
N TRP A 32 -13.85 20.43 8.49
CA TRP A 32 -12.55 20.70 7.88
C TRP A 32 -12.69 20.90 6.36
N GLN A 33 -11.70 21.57 5.74
CA GLN A 33 -11.61 21.64 4.27
C GLN A 33 -11.51 20.24 3.65
N LEU A 34 -12.30 19.97 2.62
CA LEU A 34 -12.37 18.65 1.95
C LEU A 34 -10.98 18.09 1.59
N LEU A 35 -10.14 18.91 0.96
CA LEU A 35 -8.76 18.57 0.59
C LEU A 35 -7.91 18.16 1.79
N LYS A 36 -8.11 18.81 2.95
CA LYS A 36 -7.40 18.50 4.19
C LYS A 36 -7.69 17.08 4.67
N GLY A 37 -8.97 16.69 4.68
CA GLY A 37 -9.33 15.32 5.05
C GLY A 37 -8.83 14.29 4.04
N ALA A 38 -8.92 14.60 2.74
CA ALA A 38 -8.45 13.72 1.68
C ALA A 38 -6.95 13.39 1.80
N TYR A 39 -6.07 14.41 1.90
CA TYR A 39 -4.63 14.14 1.93
C TYR A 39 -4.20 13.41 3.21
N ILE A 40 -4.79 13.75 4.38
CA ILE A 40 -4.47 13.10 5.66
C ILE A 40 -4.78 11.60 5.59
N PHE A 41 -5.94 11.23 5.04
CA PHE A 41 -6.33 9.83 4.92
C PHE A 41 -5.48 9.07 3.90
N VAL A 42 -5.18 9.68 2.76
CA VAL A 42 -4.33 9.04 1.74
C VAL A 42 -2.90 8.84 2.26
N LEU A 43 -2.28 9.86 2.87
CA LEU A 43 -0.95 9.74 3.48
C LEU A 43 -0.95 8.73 4.62
N GLY A 44 -1.93 8.82 5.53
CA GLY A 44 -2.05 7.88 6.66
C GLY A 44 -2.18 6.44 6.18
N ALA A 45 -3.00 6.18 5.18
CA ALA A 45 -3.15 4.85 4.59
C ALA A 45 -1.87 4.40 3.86
N GLY A 46 -1.16 5.30 3.17
CA GLY A 46 0.16 5.05 2.59
C GLY A 46 1.18 4.59 3.63
N ILE A 47 1.27 5.30 4.76
CA ILE A 47 2.15 4.95 5.88
C ILE A 47 1.80 3.57 6.46
N ILE A 48 0.52 3.31 6.73
CA ILE A 48 0.06 2.02 7.25
C ILE A 48 0.44 0.89 6.27
N THR A 49 0.25 1.11 4.97
CA THR A 49 0.58 0.14 3.93
C THR A 49 2.09 -0.13 3.88
N MET A 50 2.93 0.90 4.08
CA MET A 50 4.37 0.75 4.19
C MET A 50 4.78 -0.05 5.44
N ILE A 51 4.14 0.18 6.59
CA ILE A 51 4.39 -0.61 7.81
C ILE A 51 4.05 -2.09 7.55
N ILE A 52 2.90 -2.36 6.92
CA ILE A 52 2.50 -3.73 6.55
C ILE A 52 3.53 -4.35 5.59
N SER A 53 4.02 -3.59 4.62
CA SER A 53 5.07 -4.04 3.71
C SER A 53 6.33 -4.47 4.46
N VAL A 54 6.80 -3.65 5.41
CA VAL A 54 7.98 -3.97 6.24
C VAL A 54 7.75 -5.25 7.04
N LEU A 55 6.58 -5.42 7.65
CA LEU A 55 6.24 -6.65 8.38
C LEU A 55 6.24 -7.90 7.49
N LEU A 56 5.78 -7.76 6.25
CA LEU A 56 5.79 -8.84 5.26
C LEU A 56 7.20 -9.15 4.74
N LEU A 57 8.04 -8.13 4.53
CA LEU A 57 9.43 -8.29 4.08
C LEU A 57 10.32 -8.92 5.16
N ILE A 58 10.16 -8.52 6.42
CA ILE A 58 10.88 -9.15 7.56
C ILE A 58 10.43 -10.61 7.72
N GLY A 59 9.20 -10.93 7.30
CA GLY A 59 8.63 -12.25 7.31
C GLY A 59 8.19 -12.67 8.72
N THR A 60 6.90 -13.02 8.85
CA THR A 60 6.39 -13.64 10.07
C THR A 60 6.97 -15.05 10.26
N PRO A 61 7.05 -15.57 11.50
CA PRO A 61 7.55 -16.93 11.74
C PRO A 61 6.84 -18.02 10.92
N LYS A 62 5.56 -17.82 10.58
CA LYS A 62 4.79 -18.68 9.67
C LYS A 62 5.31 -18.65 8.23
N ILE A 63 5.61 -17.46 7.70
CA ILE A 63 6.16 -17.29 6.34
C ILE A 63 7.55 -17.94 6.26
N ARG A 64 8.39 -17.73 7.29
CA ARG A 64 9.69 -18.40 7.39
C ARG A 64 9.57 -19.92 7.43
N LYS A 65 8.65 -20.48 8.23
CA LYS A 65 8.41 -21.93 8.25
C LYS A 65 7.97 -22.48 6.88
N LYS A 66 7.05 -21.79 6.19
CA LYS A 66 6.64 -22.14 4.81
C LYS A 66 7.79 -22.08 3.80
N TYR A 67 8.85 -21.35 4.13
CA TYR A 67 10.04 -21.24 3.30
C TYR A 67 11.01 -22.42 3.46
N PHE A 68 11.10 -22.95 4.68
CA PHE A 68 12.01 -24.04 5.04
C PHE A 68 11.37 -25.43 4.89
N VAL A 69 10.07 -25.55 5.13
CA VAL A 69 9.31 -26.80 4.96
C VAL A 69 8.79 -26.84 3.52
N ARG A 70 9.63 -27.30 2.59
CA ARG A 70 9.28 -27.45 1.17
C ARG A 70 8.65 -28.83 0.96
N GLU A 71 7.34 -28.89 0.71
CA GLU A 71 6.62 -30.15 0.50
C GLU A 71 6.26 -30.40 -0.98
N LYS A 72 6.19 -29.35 -1.83
CA LYS A 72 5.79 -29.48 -3.24
C LYS A 72 6.82 -28.92 -4.21
N LYS A 73 6.96 -29.54 -5.40
CA LYS A 73 7.87 -29.08 -6.47
C LYS A 73 7.56 -27.66 -6.95
N GLU A 74 6.28 -27.29 -6.99
CA GLU A 74 5.79 -25.94 -7.35
C GLU A 74 6.32 -24.84 -6.43
N ASP A 75 6.71 -25.19 -5.19
CA ASP A 75 7.27 -24.23 -4.24
C ASP A 75 8.69 -23.78 -4.60
N PHE A 76 9.41 -24.57 -5.41
CA PHE A 76 10.78 -24.26 -5.84
C PHE A 76 10.81 -23.27 -7.01
N ASP A 77 9.74 -23.22 -7.81
CA ASP A 77 9.66 -22.42 -9.04
C ASP A 77 8.91 -21.09 -8.87
N ASP A 78 8.42 -20.74 -7.67
CA ASP A 78 7.68 -19.50 -7.43
C ASP A 78 8.61 -18.26 -7.39
N PRO A 79 8.57 -17.37 -8.40
CA PRO A 79 9.45 -16.20 -8.48
C PRO A 79 9.01 -15.04 -7.58
N ILE A 80 7.86 -15.14 -6.91
CA ILE A 80 7.29 -14.08 -6.06
C ILE A 80 7.58 -14.33 -4.58
N ARG A 81 7.93 -15.57 -4.22
CA ARG A 81 8.29 -15.95 -2.85
C ARG A 81 9.43 -15.05 -2.37
N GLY A 82 9.26 -14.42 -1.20
CA GLY A 82 10.30 -13.62 -0.53
C GLY A 82 10.25 -12.14 -0.87
N GLY A 83 9.49 -11.78 -1.91
CA GLY A 83 9.11 -10.41 -2.25
C GLY A 83 7.70 -10.05 -1.80
N GLU A 84 7.14 -10.75 -0.82
CA GLU A 84 5.72 -10.61 -0.42
C GLU A 84 5.32 -9.17 -0.05
N GLY A 85 6.26 -8.40 0.52
CA GLY A 85 6.02 -6.99 0.84
C GLY A 85 6.29 -6.00 -0.29
N ILE A 86 6.85 -6.41 -1.44
CA ILE A 86 7.14 -5.50 -2.58
C ILE A 86 5.85 -4.92 -3.15
N GLY A 87 4.78 -5.72 -3.27
CA GLY A 87 3.49 -5.25 -3.77
C GLY A 87 2.89 -4.14 -2.87
N PRO A 88 2.71 -4.40 -1.57
CA PRO A 88 2.30 -3.37 -0.61
C PRO A 88 3.23 -2.16 -0.57
N ALA A 89 4.56 -2.32 -0.70
CA ALA A 89 5.48 -1.20 -0.77
C ALA A 89 5.19 -0.30 -1.97
N LEU A 90 5.04 -0.86 -3.16
CA LEU A 90 4.74 -0.10 -4.38
C LEU A 90 3.41 0.65 -4.27
N MET A 91 2.40 0.01 -3.68
CA MET A 91 1.11 0.64 -3.42
C MET A 91 1.27 1.80 -2.42
N GLY A 92 1.97 1.57 -1.30
CA GLY A 92 2.21 2.57 -0.27
C GLY A 92 2.99 3.78 -0.79
N VAL A 93 4.06 3.56 -1.56
CA VAL A 93 4.81 4.64 -2.23
C VAL A 93 3.90 5.43 -3.16
N MET A 94 3.07 4.76 -3.96
CA MET A 94 2.16 5.46 -4.86
C MET A 94 1.14 6.32 -4.10
N MET A 95 0.58 5.79 -3.02
CA MET A 95 -0.32 6.53 -2.14
C MET A 95 0.38 7.73 -1.50
N MET A 96 1.64 7.59 -1.06
CA MET A 96 2.42 8.69 -0.50
C MET A 96 2.64 9.82 -1.52
N VAL A 97 3.00 9.48 -2.77
CA VAL A 97 3.16 10.47 -3.84
C VAL A 97 1.85 11.22 -4.10
N ILE A 98 0.72 10.51 -4.18
CA ILE A 98 -0.60 11.14 -4.37
C ILE A 98 -0.96 12.00 -3.15
N GLY A 99 -0.68 11.54 -1.95
CA GLY A 99 -0.88 12.29 -0.71
C GLY A 99 -0.11 13.61 -0.71
N PHE A 100 1.17 13.60 -1.09
CA PHE A 100 1.98 14.82 -1.22
C PHE A 100 1.47 15.74 -2.34
N LEU A 101 0.97 15.19 -3.46
CA LEU A 101 0.34 16.01 -4.50
C LEU A 101 -0.92 16.71 -3.99
N LEU A 102 -1.76 16.01 -3.22
CA LEU A 102 -2.95 16.60 -2.60
C LEU A 102 -2.61 17.67 -1.56
N GLU A 103 -1.54 17.45 -0.78
CA GLU A 103 -1.01 18.44 0.16
C GLU A 103 -0.49 19.68 -0.57
N ALA A 104 0.26 19.49 -1.66
CA ALA A 104 0.77 20.59 -2.49
C ALA A 104 -0.34 21.42 -3.16
N LEU A 105 -1.48 20.81 -3.51
CA LEU A 105 -2.64 21.54 -4.05
C LEU A 105 -3.38 22.39 -3.01
N MET A 106 -3.13 22.17 -1.72
CA MET A 106 -3.75 22.90 -0.61
C MET A 106 -2.95 24.16 -0.23
N HIS A 107 -1.65 24.19 -0.55
CA HIS A 107 -0.72 25.29 -0.27
C HIS A 107 -0.56 26.21 -1.48
#